data_AF-A0A1V5QPU1-F1
#
_entry.id   AF-A0A1V5QPU1-F1
#
_cell.length_a   1.000
_cell.length_b   1.000
_cell.length_c   1.000
_cell.angle_alpha   90.00
_cell.angle_beta   90.00
_cell.angle_gamma   90.00
#
_symmetry.space_group_name_H-M   'P 1'
#
loop_
_entity.id
_entity.type
_entity.pdbx_description
1 polymer ?
#
loop_
_entity_poly.entity_id
_entity_poly.type
_entity_poly.pdbx_seq_one_letter_code
_entity_poly.pdbx_strand_id
1 'polypeptide(L)'
;MAVFKQKKVGFKPVSVRAQIGKEKMDSLSILRARREARIKTTQMTFVKNGRKALTKTINLSKAKEMIQTLKPSPRIAFEELLKEIKQNPSSSLEDIYVNVLRKLKSINPQEKYVVGNIERLYKASVKQGAIKIS
;
A
#
# COMPACT_ATOMS: atom_id res chain seq x y z
N MET A 1 -31.88 21.06 -65.13
CA MET A 1 -30.74 21.49 -64.28
C MET A 1 -31.25 21.74 -62.87
N ALA A 2 -30.81 20.97 -61.88
CA ALA A 2 -31.33 21.05 -60.51
C ALA A 2 -30.62 22.15 -59.70
N VAL A 3 -31.39 23.04 -59.09
CA VAL A 3 -30.91 24.16 -58.27
C VAL A 3 -30.78 23.70 -56.82
N PHE A 4 -29.54 23.61 -56.31
CA PHE A 4 -29.27 23.29 -54.90
C PHE A 4 -29.51 24.51 -54.00
N LYS A 5 -30.53 24.45 -53.14
CA LYS A 5 -30.74 25.44 -52.07
C LYS A 5 -29.82 25.14 -50.88
N GLN A 6 -28.83 26.00 -50.64
CA GLN A 6 -28.01 25.96 -49.41
C GLN A 6 -28.83 26.38 -48.18
N LYS A 7 -28.95 25.50 -47.18
CA LYS A 7 -29.52 25.83 -45.87
C LYS A 7 -28.47 26.57 -45.02
N LYS A 8 -28.71 27.84 -44.68
CA LYS A 8 -27.93 28.57 -43.68
C LYS A 8 -28.21 27.97 -42.29
N VAL A 9 -27.24 27.27 -41.71
CA VAL A 9 -27.26 26.85 -40.30
C VAL A 9 -26.91 28.05 -39.43
N GLY A 10 -27.94 28.70 -38.87
CA GLY A 10 -27.77 29.80 -37.94
C GLY A 10 -27.17 29.31 -36.63
N PHE A 11 -25.94 29.70 -36.34
CA PHE A 11 -25.33 29.53 -35.02
C PHE A 11 -26.01 30.53 -34.07
N LYS A 12 -26.78 30.04 -33.08
CA LYS A 12 -27.27 30.88 -31.99
C LYS A 12 -26.16 30.97 -30.92
N PRO A 13 -25.60 32.14 -30.63
CA PRO A 13 -24.66 32.27 -29.52
C PRO A 13 -25.41 32.04 -28.21
N VAL A 14 -24.92 31.09 -27.41
CA VAL A 14 -25.43 30.86 -26.05
C VAL A 14 -25.03 32.06 -25.21
N SER A 15 -26.01 32.90 -24.84
CA SER A 15 -25.79 33.99 -23.89
C SER A 15 -25.64 33.39 -22.49
N VAL A 16 -24.41 33.01 -22.12
CA VAL A 16 -24.09 32.62 -20.75
C VAL A 16 -24.08 33.91 -19.92
N ARG A 17 -25.23 34.22 -19.32
CA ARG A 17 -25.34 35.26 -18.30
C ARG A 17 -24.48 34.79 -17.12
N ALA A 18 -23.22 35.21 -17.09
CA ALA A 18 -22.33 34.91 -15.99
C ALA A 18 -22.93 35.53 -14.72
N GLN A 19 -23.58 34.70 -13.91
CA GLN A 19 -23.70 34.96 -12.49
C GLN A 19 -22.28 34.90 -11.95
N ILE A 20 -21.53 36.01 -12.08
CA ILE A 20 -20.30 36.24 -11.33
C ILE A 20 -20.78 36.47 -9.90
N GLY A 21 -21.16 35.37 -9.25
CA GLY A 21 -21.38 35.30 -7.83
C GLY A 21 -20.11 35.78 -7.16
N LYS A 22 -20.27 36.60 -6.14
CA LYS A 22 -19.22 37.18 -5.31
C LYS A 22 -18.48 36.08 -4.54
N GLU A 23 -17.73 35.22 -5.21
CA GLU A 23 -16.73 34.41 -4.55
C GLU A 23 -15.59 35.35 -4.19
N LYS A 24 -15.60 35.84 -2.93
CA LYS A 24 -14.45 36.54 -2.38
C LYS A 24 -13.27 35.58 -2.49
N MET A 25 -12.30 35.91 -3.34
CA MET A 25 -11.06 35.18 -3.45
C MET A 25 -10.39 35.22 -2.08
N ASP A 26 -10.34 34.08 -1.40
CA ASP A 26 -9.69 33.99 -0.09
C ASP A 26 -8.25 34.48 -0.22
N SER A 27 -7.82 35.33 0.72
CA SER A 27 -6.42 35.78 0.73
C SER A 27 -5.49 34.57 0.85
N LEU A 28 -4.28 34.69 0.31
CA LEU A 28 -3.28 33.62 0.35
C LEU A 28 -3.01 33.12 1.79
N SER A 29 -3.18 33.98 2.80
CA SER A 29 -3.09 33.61 4.22
C SER A 29 -4.20 32.65 4.66
N ILE A 30 -5.45 32.88 4.23
CA ILE A 30 -6.60 32.01 4.54
C ILE A 30 -6.44 30.67 3.83
N LEU A 31 -6.00 30.68 2.57
CA LEU A 31 -5.72 29.45 1.82
C LEU A 31 -4.60 28.63 2.45
N ARG A 32 -3.52 29.26 2.92
CA ARG A 32 -2.43 28.59 3.66
C ARG A 32 -2.92 27.99 4.97
N ALA A 33 -3.67 28.75 5.78
CA ALA A 33 -4.23 28.26 7.03
C ALA A 33 -5.19 27.08 6.83
N ARG A 34 -6.05 27.13 5.81
CA ARG A 34 -6.94 26.02 5.43
C ARG A 34 -6.16 24.79 4.96
N ARG A 35 -5.09 24.99 4.18
CA ARG A 35 -4.20 23.90 3.74
C ARG A 35 -3.51 23.24 4.92
N GLU A 36 -2.95 24.01 5.85
CA GLU A 36 -2.29 23.48 7.05
C GLU A 36 -3.27 22.74 7.97
N ALA A 37 -4.46 23.31 8.19
CA ALA A 37 -5.53 22.65 8.94
C ALA A 37 -5.93 21.32 8.27
N ARG A 38 -6.08 21.31 6.93
CA ARG A 38 -6.38 20.10 6.16
C ARG A 38 -5.27 19.07 6.31
N ILE A 39 -4.00 19.44 6.17
CA ILE A 39 -2.84 18.55 6.38
C ILE A 39 -2.85 17.95 7.79
N LYS A 40 -3.08 18.77 8.83
CA LYS A 40 -3.17 18.29 10.22
C LYS A 40 -4.33 17.34 10.42
N THR A 41 -5.52 17.66 9.93
CA THR A 41 -6.67 16.74 9.99
C THR A 41 -6.41 15.46 9.20
N THR A 42 -5.76 15.54 8.03
CA THR A 42 -5.41 14.37 7.23
C THR A 42 -4.41 13.48 7.96
N GLN A 43 -3.36 14.04 8.54
CA GLN A 43 -2.42 13.31 9.42
C GLN A 43 -3.14 12.68 10.61
N MET A 44 -4.03 13.41 11.29
CA MET A 44 -4.83 12.87 12.40
C MET A 44 -5.82 11.79 11.95
N THR A 45 -6.40 11.88 10.75
CA THR A 45 -7.22 10.81 10.18
C THR A 45 -6.38 9.65 9.68
N PHE A 46 -5.11 9.79 9.30
CA PHE A 46 -4.22 8.65 9.05
C PHE A 46 -3.89 7.91 10.35
N VAL A 47 -3.75 8.64 11.45
CA VAL A 47 -3.59 8.05 12.80
C VAL A 47 -4.90 7.40 13.28
N LYS A 48 -6.07 8.01 13.02
CA LYS A 48 -7.41 7.51 13.42
C LYS A 48 -8.03 6.45 12.50
N ASN A 49 -7.73 6.45 11.19
CA ASN A 49 -8.15 5.42 10.21
C ASN A 49 -7.28 4.16 10.29
N GLY A 50 -6.43 4.04 11.30
CA GLY A 50 -6.69 2.99 12.28
C GLY A 50 -6.52 1.55 11.82
N ARG A 51 -5.64 1.25 10.86
CA ARG A 51 -4.90 0.00 11.00
C ARG A 51 -3.95 0.25 12.17
N LYS A 52 -4.37 -0.12 13.39
CA LYS A 52 -3.41 -0.38 14.49
C LYS A 52 -2.22 -1.07 13.84
N ALA A 53 -1.02 -0.52 14.01
CA ALA A 53 0.18 -1.14 13.46
C ALA A 53 0.22 -2.56 14.03
N LEU A 54 -0.17 -3.53 13.20
CA LEU A 54 -0.31 -4.90 13.63
C LEU A 54 1.09 -5.43 13.91
N THR A 55 1.37 -5.59 15.19
CA THR A 55 2.66 -6.05 15.68
C THR A 55 2.73 -7.56 15.50
N LYS A 56 3.76 -7.99 14.78
CA LYS A 56 4.01 -9.42 14.55
C LYS A 56 4.93 -9.93 15.65
N THR A 57 4.47 -10.91 16.41
CA THR A 57 5.27 -11.59 17.44
C THR A 57 5.54 -13.03 17.03
N ILE A 58 6.74 -13.52 17.32
CA ILE A 58 7.18 -14.86 16.91
C ILE A 58 7.14 -15.79 18.12
N ASN A 59 6.47 -16.93 17.98
CA ASN A 59 6.61 -18.04 18.90
C ASN A 59 7.78 -18.92 18.46
N LEU A 60 8.89 -18.83 19.20
CA LEU A 60 10.14 -19.51 18.85
C LEU A 60 10.04 -21.04 18.87
N SER A 61 9.18 -21.63 19.72
CA SER A 61 9.00 -23.08 19.79
C SER A 61 8.32 -23.60 18.52
N LYS A 62 7.19 -22.98 18.14
CA LYS A 62 6.46 -23.33 16.92
C LYS A 62 7.24 -23.00 15.64
N ALA A 63 8.00 -21.91 15.64
CA ALA A 63 8.86 -21.56 14.52
C ALA A 63 9.96 -22.62 14.29
N LYS A 64 10.54 -23.19 15.36
CA LYS A 64 11.52 -24.27 15.25
C LYS A 64 10.93 -25.56 14.71
N GLU A 65 9.72 -25.93 15.14
CA GLU A 65 8.99 -27.10 14.61
C GLU A 65 8.73 -26.95 13.10
N MET A 66 8.33 -25.75 12.66
CA MET A 66 8.19 -25.44 11.24
C MET A 66 9.51 -25.57 10.48
N ILE A 67 10.60 -25.02 11.00
CA ILE A 67 11.93 -25.11 10.38
C ILE A 67 12.35 -26.57 10.18
N GLN A 68 12.05 -27.46 11.13
CA GLN A 68 12.40 -28.89 11.05
C GLN A 68 11.57 -29.65 10.00
N THR A 69 10.37 -29.20 9.70
CA THR A 69 9.48 -29.86 8.72
C THR A 69 9.65 -29.32 7.29
N LEU A 70 10.34 -28.20 7.12
CA LEU A 70 10.56 -27.55 5.83
C LEU A 70 11.76 -28.15 5.07
N LYS A 71 11.61 -28.27 3.74
CA LYS A 71 12.71 -28.61 2.83
C LYS A 71 13.81 -27.53 2.85
N PRO A 72 15.05 -27.83 2.41
CA PRO A 72 16.19 -26.91 2.54
C PRO A 72 15.99 -25.52 1.91
N SER A 73 15.42 -25.45 0.70
CA SER A 73 15.14 -24.18 0.01
C SER A 73 14.11 -23.29 0.75
N PRO A 74 12.88 -23.74 1.06
CA PRO A 74 11.92 -22.92 1.79
C PRO A 74 12.32 -22.63 3.25
N ARG A 75 13.20 -23.44 3.83
CA ARG A 75 13.74 -23.21 5.17
C ARG A 75 14.55 -21.91 5.25
N ILE A 76 15.44 -21.66 4.29
CA ILE A 76 16.26 -20.43 4.27
C ILE A 76 15.36 -19.19 4.16
N ALA A 77 14.36 -19.25 3.27
CA ALA A 77 13.39 -18.17 3.11
C ALA A 77 12.58 -17.91 4.39
N PHE A 78 12.21 -18.98 5.09
CA PHE A 78 11.49 -18.87 6.35
C PHE A 78 12.35 -18.29 7.49
N GLU A 79 13.61 -18.69 7.59
CA GLU A 79 14.54 -18.16 8.58
C GLU A 79 14.79 -16.65 8.38
N GLU A 80 14.96 -16.20 7.13
CA GLU A 80 15.08 -14.77 6.83
C GLU A 80 13.80 -13.99 7.11
N LEU A 81 12.63 -14.58 6.82
CA LEU A 81 11.33 -14.01 7.17
C LEU A 81 11.20 -13.78 8.68
N LEU A 82 11.59 -14.77 9.50
CA LEU A 82 11.55 -14.66 10.96
C LEU A 82 12.54 -13.61 11.48
N LYS A 83 13.73 -13.51 10.89
CA LYS A 83 14.70 -12.45 11.25
C LYS A 83 14.15 -11.07 10.96
N GLU A 84 13.55 -10.87 9.78
CA GLU A 84 12.99 -9.59 9.38
C GLU A 84 11.81 -9.19 10.27
N ILE A 85 10.92 -10.13 10.62
CA ILE A 85 9.82 -9.88 11.56
C ILE A 85 10.36 -9.53 12.95
N LYS A 86 11.44 -10.18 13.40
CA LYS A 86 12.05 -9.89 14.71
C LYS A 86 12.69 -8.50 14.74
N GLN A 87 13.31 -8.06 13.65
CA GLN A 87 13.93 -6.74 13.52
C GLN A 87 12.88 -5.63 13.36
N ASN A 88 11.83 -5.91 12.58
CA ASN A 88 10.84 -4.94 12.14
C ASN A 88 9.39 -5.44 12.38
N PRO A 89 8.98 -5.68 13.65
CA PRO A 89 7.70 -6.31 13.97
C PRO A 89 6.48 -5.49 13.56
N SER A 90 6.64 -4.16 13.49
CA SER A 90 5.59 -3.21 13.10
C SER A 90 5.58 -2.89 11.60
N SER A 91 6.55 -3.39 10.83
CA SER A 91 6.61 -3.12 9.39
C SER A 91 5.48 -3.78 8.63
N SER A 92 5.11 -3.20 7.49
CA SER A 92 4.11 -3.82 6.63
C SER A 92 4.61 -5.18 6.14
N LEU A 93 3.67 -6.05 5.80
CA LEU A 93 3.98 -7.38 5.29
C LEU A 93 4.63 -7.32 3.90
N GLU A 94 4.28 -6.31 3.11
CA GLU A 94 4.91 -6.00 1.82
C GLU A 94 6.38 -5.60 1.99
N ASP A 95 6.68 -4.71 2.95
CA ASP A 95 8.07 -4.29 3.23
C ASP A 95 8.93 -5.47 3.70
N ILE A 96 8.38 -6.30 4.59
CA ILE A 96 9.03 -7.51 5.06
C ILE A 96 9.33 -8.44 3.87
N TYR A 97 8.38 -8.65 2.96
CA TYR A 97 8.59 -9.47 1.77
C TYR A 97 9.65 -8.90 0.84
N VAL A 98 9.62 -7.61 0.55
CA VAL A 98 10.62 -6.96 -0.31
C VAL A 98 12.02 -7.11 0.28
N ASN A 99 12.17 -6.93 1.59
CA ASN A 99 13.46 -7.07 2.26
C ASN A 99 13.96 -8.53 2.26
N VAL A 100 13.09 -9.49 2.56
CA VAL A 100 13.43 -10.92 2.53
C VAL A 100 13.81 -11.36 1.11
N LEU A 101 13.03 -10.95 0.10
CA LEU A 101 13.33 -11.21 -1.30
C LEU A 101 14.69 -10.64 -1.73
N ARG A 102 15.00 -9.42 -1.28
CA ARG A 102 16.28 -8.78 -1.56
C ARG A 102 17.44 -9.58 -0.97
N LYS A 103 17.33 -10.00 0.30
CA LYS A 103 18.34 -10.83 0.97
C LYS A 103 18.51 -12.19 0.29
N LEU A 104 17.42 -12.84 -0.08
CA LEU A 104 17.46 -14.15 -0.76
C LEU A 104 18.06 -14.06 -2.15
N LYS A 105 17.79 -12.99 -2.91
CA LYS A 105 18.48 -12.74 -4.19
C LYS A 105 19.98 -12.51 -4.03
N SER A 106 20.42 -11.89 -2.94
CA SER A 106 21.85 -11.73 -2.64
C SER A 106 22.52 -13.06 -2.29
N ILE A 107 21.79 -13.97 -1.64
CA ILE A 107 22.31 -15.31 -1.27
C ILE A 107 22.30 -16.24 -2.48
N ASN A 108 21.23 -16.23 -3.28
CA ASN A 108 21.06 -17.13 -4.40
C ASN A 108 20.38 -16.43 -5.60
N PRO A 109 21.15 -15.79 -6.50
CA PRO A 109 20.61 -14.98 -7.60
C PRO A 109 19.78 -15.77 -8.63
N GLN A 110 19.98 -17.09 -8.71
CA GLN A 110 19.30 -17.96 -9.68
C GLN A 110 17.96 -18.52 -9.18
N GLU A 111 17.62 -18.32 -7.90
CA GLU A 111 16.44 -18.92 -7.30
C GLU A 111 15.17 -18.13 -7.68
N LYS A 112 14.42 -18.64 -8.67
CA LYS A 112 13.22 -17.99 -9.22
C LYS A 112 11.94 -18.08 -8.37
N TYR A 113 11.94 -18.83 -7.26
CA TYR A 113 10.71 -19.32 -6.60
C TYR A 113 10.24 -18.53 -5.37
N VAL A 114 10.73 -17.32 -5.15
CA VAL A 114 10.81 -16.81 -3.78
C VAL A 114 9.51 -16.12 -3.30
N VAL A 115 8.79 -15.38 -4.14
CA VAL A 115 7.63 -14.57 -3.69
C VAL A 115 6.45 -15.43 -3.23
N GLY A 116 6.01 -16.37 -4.07
CA GLY A 116 4.86 -17.23 -3.79
C GLY A 116 5.10 -18.22 -2.64
N ASN A 117 6.36 -18.62 -2.42
CA ASN A 117 6.72 -19.47 -1.29
C ASN A 117 6.73 -18.69 0.03
N ILE A 118 7.25 -17.47 0.06
CA ILE A 118 7.27 -16.65 1.29
C ILE A 118 5.84 -16.34 1.77
N GLU A 119 4.92 -15.98 0.88
CA GLU A 119 3.55 -15.69 1.27
C GLU A 119 2.84 -16.92 1.85
N ARG A 120 3.02 -18.09 1.22
CA ARG A 120 2.51 -19.37 1.72
C ARG A 120 3.10 -19.73 3.07
N LEU A 121 4.40 -19.56 3.24
CA LEU A 121 5.10 -19.80 4.51
C LEU A 121 4.54 -18.89 5.60
N TYR A 122 4.39 -17.59 5.33
CA TYR A 122 3.82 -16.65 6.29
C TYR A 122 2.40 -17.05 6.71
N LYS A 123 1.51 -17.36 5.75
CA LYS A 123 0.14 -17.80 6.05
C LYS A 123 0.12 -19.09 6.86
N ALA A 124 0.99 -20.06 6.51
CA ALA A 124 1.13 -21.29 7.27
C ALA A 124 1.60 -21.04 8.71
N SER A 125 2.56 -20.13 8.90
CA SER A 125 3.09 -19.76 10.22
C SER A 125 2.07 -19.02 11.08
N VAL A 126 1.23 -18.19 10.49
CA VAL A 126 0.11 -17.57 11.21
C VAL A 126 -0.90 -18.63 11.61
N LYS A 127 -1.28 -19.53 10.70
CA LYS A 127 -2.24 -20.62 10.97
C LYS A 127 -1.76 -21.58 12.06
N GLN A 128 -0.48 -21.94 12.05
CA GLN A 128 0.10 -22.82 13.06
C GLN A 128 0.41 -22.09 14.38
N GLY A 129 0.38 -20.75 14.38
CA GLY A 129 0.64 -19.91 15.55
C GLY A 129 2.12 -19.67 15.84
N ALA A 130 2.99 -19.89 14.85
CA ALA A 130 4.39 -19.47 14.88
C ALA A 130 4.54 -17.95 14.77
N ILE A 131 3.62 -17.28 14.06
CA ILE A 131 3.52 -15.82 14.01
C ILE A 131 2.15 -15.41 14.55
N LYS A 132 2.13 -14.56 15.57
CA LYS A 132 0.92 -13.92 16.08
C LYS A 132 0.88 -12.46 15.63
N ILE A 133 -0.31 -11.99 15.29
CA ILE A 133 -0.55 -10.62 14.82
C ILE A 133 -1.43 -9.96 15.89
N SER A 134 -0.90 -8.91 16.55
CA SER A 134 -1.52 -8.20 17.68
C SER A 134 -1.69 -6.71 17.40
#